data_AF-A0A965E336-F1
#
_entry.id   AF-A0A965E336-F1
#
_cell.length_a   1.000
_cell.length_b   1.000
_cell.length_c   1.000
_cell.angle_alpha   90.00
_cell.angle_beta   90.00
_cell.angle_gamma   90.00
#
_symmetry.space_group_name_H-M   'P 1'
#
loop_
_entity.id
_entity.type
_entity.pdbx_description
1 polymer ?
#
loop_
_entity_poly.entity_id
_entity_poly.type
_entity_poly.pdbx_seq_one_letter_code
_entity_poly.pdbx_strand_id
1 'polypeptide(L)'
;MIVKNFYCTLTVLVCSFVVAGCGNPKEESVAVPKNDVMQQVKSTLENYAKGQPLASEVASFDYMIDQVKKTAPDKADILKAGLDDIKNTKGSPKAKAQALLQKLGLDSPSDKK
;
A
#
# COMPACT_ATOMS: atom_id res chain seq x y z
N MET A 1 -65.00 -23.42 8.28
CA MET A 1 -64.79 -22.60 7.07
C MET A 1 -63.31 -22.69 6.72
N ILE A 2 -62.91 -23.46 5.69
CA ILE A 2 -62.51 -23.00 4.34
C ILE A 2 -61.39 -21.93 4.47
N VAL A 3 -60.12 -22.11 4.06
CA VAL A 3 -59.51 -22.44 2.74
C VAL A 3 -58.04 -22.84 3.05
N LYS A 4 -57.50 -24.04 2.78
CA LYS A 4 -56.94 -24.61 1.52
C LYS A 4 -55.93 -23.72 0.77
N ASN A 5 -54.82 -24.34 0.32
CA ASN A 5 -53.97 -23.92 -0.81
C ASN A 5 -52.94 -22.80 -0.57
N PHE A 6 -51.70 -22.81 -1.07
CA PHE A 6 -50.91 -23.73 -1.90
C PHE A 6 -49.54 -23.02 -2.09
N TYR A 7 -48.41 -23.71 -1.86
CA TYR A 7 -47.10 -23.44 -2.50
C TYR A 7 -46.46 -22.05 -2.22
N CYS A 8 -45.18 -21.76 -2.39
CA CYS A 8 -44.12 -22.35 -3.19
C CYS A 8 -42.79 -21.85 -2.61
N THR A 9 -41.88 -22.77 -2.28
CA THR A 9 -40.42 -22.69 -2.47
C THR A 9 -39.69 -21.33 -2.47
N LEU A 10 -38.62 -21.22 -1.67
CA LEU A 10 -37.22 -21.36 -2.11
C LEU A 10 -36.26 -20.43 -1.34
N THR A 11 -35.08 -20.96 -0.98
CA THR A 11 -33.80 -20.24 -0.74
C THR A 11 -33.71 -19.46 0.58
N VAL A 12 -32.69 -19.57 1.44
CA VAL A 12 -31.22 -19.56 1.25
C VAL A 12 -30.59 -20.19 2.53
N LEU A 13 -30.04 -21.40 2.52
CA LEU A 13 -28.64 -21.79 2.25
C LEU A 13 -27.52 -20.82 2.71
N VAL A 14 -26.97 -21.09 3.90
CA VAL A 14 -25.54 -21.16 4.27
C VAL A 14 -24.56 -20.08 3.72
N CYS A 15 -23.90 -19.34 4.62
CA CYS A 15 -22.43 -19.34 4.79
C CYS A 15 -21.98 -18.18 5.70
N SER A 16 -21.69 -18.52 6.96
CA SER A 16 -20.74 -17.78 7.78
C SER A 16 -19.33 -18.04 7.24
N PHE A 17 -18.63 -17.04 6.71
CA PHE A 17 -17.16 -17.01 6.76
C PHE A 17 -16.65 -15.57 6.90
N VAL A 18 -15.85 -15.43 7.94
CA VAL A 18 -15.07 -14.27 8.35
C VAL A 18 -14.10 -13.86 7.24
N VAL A 19 -14.14 -12.59 6.85
CA VAL A 19 -12.93 -11.83 6.57
C VAL A 19 -13.04 -10.51 7.30
N ALA A 20 -12.31 -10.45 8.40
CA ALA A 20 -11.99 -9.21 9.09
C ALA A 20 -11.31 -8.24 8.12
N GLY A 21 -11.73 -6.98 8.17
CA GLY A 21 -10.88 -5.86 7.77
C GLY A 21 -10.90 -5.44 6.30
N CYS A 22 -12.08 -5.12 5.74
CA CYS A 22 -12.14 -4.03 4.77
C CYS A 22 -12.15 -2.71 5.55
N GLY A 23 -10.96 -2.15 5.78
CA GLY A 23 -10.83 -0.80 6.31
C GLY A 23 -11.51 0.18 5.34
N ASN A 24 -12.54 0.86 5.81
CA ASN A 24 -13.10 2.03 5.14
C ASN A 24 -11.96 3.05 4.94
N PRO A 25 -11.61 3.46 3.72
CA PRO A 25 -10.86 4.69 3.57
C PRO A 25 -11.85 5.84 3.81
N LYS A 26 -11.65 6.57 4.90
CA LYS A 26 -12.19 7.92 5.00
C LYS A 26 -11.57 8.72 3.86
N GLU A 27 -12.36 9.05 2.85
CA GLU A 27 -12.00 10.06 1.87
C GLU A 27 -12.01 11.43 2.57
N GLU A 28 -10.90 11.77 3.20
CA GLU A 28 -10.57 13.17 3.44
C GLU A 28 -10.09 13.73 2.10
N SER A 29 -10.89 14.64 1.52
CA SER A 29 -10.50 15.44 0.37
C SER A 29 -9.41 16.42 0.77
N VAL A 30 -8.20 15.89 0.98
CA VAL A 30 -7.00 16.72 0.98
C VAL A 30 -6.86 17.19 -0.46
N ALA A 31 -6.96 18.49 -0.68
CA ALA A 31 -6.59 19.10 -1.95
C ALA A 31 -5.13 18.72 -2.23
N VAL A 32 -4.90 17.61 -2.93
CA VAL A 32 -3.57 17.05 -3.16
C VAL A 32 -2.84 18.05 -4.05
N PRO A 33 -1.87 18.81 -3.51
CA PRO A 33 -1.11 19.72 -4.35
C PRO A 33 -0.29 18.84 -5.30
N LYS A 34 -0.55 18.99 -6.60
CA LYS A 34 0.34 18.65 -7.72
C LYS A 34 1.37 17.54 -7.41
N ASN A 35 0.92 16.27 -7.41
CA ASN A 35 1.78 15.08 -7.34
C ASN A 35 3.04 15.26 -6.48
N ASP A 36 2.89 15.25 -5.17
CA ASP A 36 4.04 15.17 -4.28
C ASP A 36 4.75 13.82 -4.52
N VAL A 37 5.83 13.86 -5.30
CA VAL A 37 6.65 12.71 -5.66
C VAL A 37 7.09 11.94 -4.42
N MET A 38 7.34 12.64 -3.31
CA MET A 38 7.74 12.00 -2.06
C MET A 38 6.57 11.27 -1.37
N GLN A 39 5.32 11.68 -1.58
CA GLN A 39 4.14 10.91 -1.12
C GLN A 39 3.99 9.62 -1.92
N GLN A 40 4.27 9.64 -3.22
CA GLN A 40 4.26 8.42 -4.04
C GLN A 40 5.33 7.44 -3.57
N VAL A 41 6.56 7.93 -3.35
CA VAL A 41 7.66 7.14 -2.78
C VAL A 41 7.26 6.54 -1.43
N LYS A 42 6.69 7.37 -0.55
CA LYS A 42 6.23 6.92 0.77
C LYS A 42 5.20 5.80 0.65
N SER A 43 4.17 5.97 -0.18
CA SER A 43 3.12 4.96 -0.38
C SER A 43 3.69 3.62 -0.87
N THR A 44 4.58 3.66 -1.87
CA THR A 44 5.27 2.45 -2.37
C THR A 44 6.08 1.77 -1.27
N LEU A 45 6.85 2.52 -0.48
CA LEU A 45 7.67 1.95 0.58
C LEU A 45 6.84 1.46 1.76
N GLU A 46 5.71 2.11 2.09
CA GLU A 46 4.78 1.64 3.13
C GLU A 46 4.17 0.29 2.76
N ASN A 47 3.83 0.08 1.49
CA ASN A 47 3.33 -1.20 1.02
C ASN A 47 4.35 -2.33 1.25
N TYR A 48 5.61 -2.10 0.89
CA TYR A 48 6.69 -3.05 1.16
C TYR A 48 6.96 -3.21 2.66
N ALA A 49 6.91 -2.13 3.45
CA ALA A 49 7.04 -2.15 4.91
C ALA A 49 5.91 -2.95 5.60
N LYS A 50 4.71 -3.00 5.00
CA LYS A 50 3.61 -3.87 5.43
C LYS A 50 3.82 -5.34 5.04
N GLY A 51 4.86 -5.63 4.27
CA GLY A 51 5.22 -6.98 3.84
C GLY A 51 4.64 -7.37 2.48
N GLN A 52 4.12 -6.41 1.70
CA GLN A 52 3.73 -6.72 0.32
C GLN A 52 4.96 -7.19 -0.47
N PRO A 53 4.81 -8.22 -1.31
CA PRO A 53 5.89 -8.67 -2.17
C PRO A 53 6.21 -7.61 -3.22
N LEU A 54 7.40 -7.72 -3.82
CA LEU A 54 7.74 -6.93 -5.00
C LEU A 54 6.84 -7.33 -6.17
N ALA A 55 6.30 -6.34 -6.87
CA ALA A 55 5.42 -6.50 -8.01
C ALA A 55 5.82 -5.54 -9.14
N SER A 56 4.87 -5.20 -10.02
CA SER A 56 5.12 -4.45 -11.25
C SER A 56 5.72 -3.06 -11.04
N GLU A 57 5.60 -2.47 -9.86
CA GLU A 57 6.15 -1.15 -9.54
C GLU A 57 7.68 -1.13 -9.58
N VAL A 58 8.35 -2.28 -9.44
CA VAL A 58 9.81 -2.39 -9.56
C VAL A 58 10.29 -1.92 -10.95
N ALA A 59 9.48 -2.13 -11.99
CA ALA A 59 9.79 -1.65 -13.33
C ALA A 59 9.80 -0.11 -13.43
N SER A 60 9.15 0.57 -12.48
CA SER A 60 9.04 2.02 -12.42
C SER A 60 10.01 2.68 -11.43
N PHE A 61 10.91 1.91 -10.80
CA PHE A 61 11.86 2.44 -9.82
C PHE A 61 12.77 3.51 -10.42
N ASP A 62 13.30 3.28 -11.62
CA ASP A 62 14.16 4.26 -12.31
C ASP A 62 13.41 5.58 -12.56
N TYR A 63 12.16 5.48 -13.02
CA TYR A 63 11.31 6.66 -13.20
C TYR A 63 11.06 7.39 -11.87
N MET A 64 10.79 6.66 -10.79
CA MET A 64 10.56 7.24 -9.46
C MET A 64 11.81 7.99 -8.96
N ILE A 65 13.00 7.41 -9.12
CA ILE A 65 14.28 8.04 -8.78
C ILE A 65 14.46 9.33 -9.60
N ASP A 66 14.19 9.29 -10.90
CA ASP A 66 14.30 10.47 -11.77
C ASP A 66 13.34 11.59 -11.38
N GLN A 67 12.12 11.26 -10.94
CA GLN A 67 11.18 12.27 -10.43
C GLN A 67 11.67 12.87 -9.11
N VAL A 68 12.18 12.05 -8.20
CA VAL A 68 12.76 12.53 -6.93
C VAL A 68 13.99 13.38 -7.18
N LYS A 69 14.85 13.03 -8.14
CA LYS A 69 16.03 13.82 -8.49
C LYS A 69 15.68 15.25 -8.94
N LYS A 70 14.51 15.44 -9.55
CA LYS A 70 14.03 16.77 -9.99
C LYS A 70 13.52 17.64 -8.84
N THR A 71 13.03 17.02 -7.76
CA THR A 71 12.32 17.72 -6.67
C THR A 71 13.08 17.73 -5.35
N ALA A 72 13.72 16.62 -5.00
CA ALA A 72 14.53 16.38 -3.81
C ALA A 72 15.83 15.62 -4.19
N PRO A 73 16.77 16.29 -4.88
CA PRO A 73 18.00 15.66 -5.37
C PRO A 73 18.86 15.06 -4.26
N ASP A 74 18.86 15.64 -3.07
CA ASP A 74 19.52 15.15 -1.86
C ASP A 74 19.00 13.78 -1.40
N LYS A 75 17.74 13.45 -1.72
CA LYS A 75 17.10 12.18 -1.37
C LYS A 75 17.17 11.14 -2.48
N ALA A 76 17.49 11.54 -3.71
CA ALA A 76 17.46 10.65 -4.87
C ALA A 76 18.48 9.51 -4.75
N ASP A 77 19.70 9.80 -4.29
CA ASP A 77 20.75 8.78 -4.12
C ASP A 77 20.40 7.80 -2.98
N ILE A 78 19.82 8.30 -1.89
CA ILE A 78 19.32 7.49 -0.77
C ILE A 78 18.22 6.56 -1.27
N LEU A 79 17.26 7.09 -2.03
CA LEU A 79 16.17 6.32 -2.61
C LEU A 79 16.69 5.24 -3.55
N LYS A 80 17.59 5.59 -4.48
CA LYS A 80 18.18 4.65 -5.43
C LYS A 80 18.85 3.48 -4.70
N ALA A 81 19.75 3.78 -3.77
CA ALA A 81 20.46 2.74 -3.02
C ALA A 81 19.49 1.82 -2.25
N GLY A 82 18.46 2.40 -1.63
CA GLY A 82 17.44 1.64 -0.91
C GLY A 82 16.54 0.79 -1.81
N LEU A 83 16.14 1.28 -2.98
CA LEU A 83 15.35 0.53 -3.96
C LEU A 83 16.16 -0.62 -4.58
N ASP A 84 17.45 -0.39 -4.87
CA ASP A 84 18.37 -1.43 -5.33
C ASP A 84 18.53 -2.52 -4.26
N ASP A 85 18.67 -2.14 -2.99
CA ASP A 85 18.71 -3.08 -1.87
C ASP A 85 17.43 -3.90 -1.76
N ILE A 86 16.27 -3.26 -1.90
CA ILE A 86 14.95 -3.92 -1.89
C ILE A 86 14.86 -4.93 -3.04
N LYS A 87 15.16 -4.50 -4.27
CA LYS A 87 15.11 -5.33 -5.49
C LYS A 87 16.01 -6.57 -5.39
N ASN A 88 17.17 -6.44 -4.77
CA ASN A 88 18.13 -7.54 -4.62
C ASN A 88 17.88 -8.40 -3.36
N THR A 89 16.82 -8.15 -2.60
CA THR A 89 16.51 -8.92 -1.39
C THR A 89 15.98 -10.30 -1.74
N LYS A 90 16.62 -11.33 -1.18
CA LYS A 90 16.06 -12.69 -1.16
C LYS A 90 15.11 -12.80 0.03
N GLY A 91 13.82 -12.58 -0.20
CA GLY A 91 12.79 -12.66 0.84
C GLY A 91 11.91 -11.40 0.92
N SER A 92 11.34 -11.15 2.11
CA SER A 92 10.44 -10.01 2.31
C SER A 92 11.18 -8.66 2.23
N PRO A 93 10.66 -7.67 1.50
CA PRO A 93 11.26 -6.33 1.42
C PRO A 93 11.02 -5.48 2.68
N LYS A 94 10.20 -5.97 3.64
CA LYS A 94 9.71 -5.22 4.80
C LYS A 94 10.76 -4.44 5.57
N ALA A 95 11.78 -5.13 6.07
CA ALA A 95 12.80 -4.49 6.91
C ALA A 95 13.59 -3.41 6.15
N LYS A 96 13.87 -3.66 4.86
CA LYS A 96 14.61 -2.71 4.02
C LYS A 96 13.76 -1.49 3.67
N ALA A 97 12.48 -1.68 3.40
CA ALA A 97 11.54 -0.59 3.14
C ALA A 97 11.32 0.28 4.39
N GLN A 98 11.19 -0.31 5.57
CA GLN A 98 11.11 0.43 6.84
C GLN A 98 12.37 1.27 7.09
N ALA A 99 13.55 0.68 6.91
CA ALA A 99 14.81 1.39 7.05
C ALA A 99 14.93 2.53 6.03
N LEU A 100 14.43 2.35 4.80
CA LEU A 100 14.47 3.39 3.77
C LEU A 100 13.51 4.54 4.06
N LEU A 101 12.30 4.27 4.56
CA LEU A 101 11.37 5.31 5.02
C LEU A 101 12.01 6.21 6.07
N GLN A 102 12.70 5.61 7.05
CA GLN A 102 13.42 6.35 8.09
C GLN A 102 14.56 7.20 7.52
N LYS A 103 15.38 6.64 6.62
CA LYS A 103 16.48 7.37 5.97
C LYS A 103 15.99 8.58 5.15
N LEU A 104 14.80 8.47 4.56
CA LEU A 104 14.18 9.55 3.78
C LEU A 104 13.40 10.56 4.64
N GLY A 105 13.24 10.29 5.94
CA GLY A 105 12.42 11.07 6.86
C GLY A 105 10.93 11.04 6.50
N LEU A 106 10.46 9.90 5.99
CA LEU A 106 9.08 9.68 5.54
C LEU A 106 8.28 8.79 6.50
N ASP A 107 8.91 8.25 7.54
CA ASP A 107 8.24 7.47 8.56
C ASP A 107 7.23 8.35 9.31
N SER A 108 5.94 8.01 9.20
CA SER A 108 4.90 8.66 9.99
C SER A 108 5.10 8.30 11.47
N PRO A 109 4.84 9.21 12.43
CA PRO A 109 4.89 8.92 13.87
C PRO A 109 3.84 7.87 14.34
N SER A 110 3.05 7.26 13.46
CA SER A 110 1.88 6.45 13.80
C SER A 110 2.13 4.94 13.96
N ASP A 111 3.33 4.43 13.66
CA ASP A 111 3.65 2.98 13.72
C ASP A 111 4.51 2.59 14.94
N LYS A 112 4.55 3.45 15.98
CA LYS A 112 5.00 3.07 17.33
C LYS A 112 3.78 2.82 18.22
N LYS A 113 3.13 1.67 18.11
CA LYS A 113 2.17 1.23 19.14
C LYS A 113 2.22 -0.26 19.38
#